data_AF-A0A5D4TXK0-F1
#
_entry.id   AF-A0A5D4TXK0-F1
#
_cell.length_a   1.000
_cell.length_b   1.000
_cell.length_c   1.000
_cell.angle_alpha   90.00
_cell.angle_beta   90.00
_cell.angle_gamma   90.00
#
_symmetry.space_group_name_H-M   'P 1'
#
loop_
_entity.id
_entity.type
_entity.pdbx_description
1 polymer ?
#
loop_
_entity_poly.entity_id
_entity_poly.type
_entity_poly.pdbx_seq_one_letter_code
_entity_poly.pdbx_strand_id
1 'polypeptide(L)'
;MNKRKAILETAVELFGEHGYAQTSMQQIADSIGISKGSLYSFFQSKEDLIISIYEHYQQLVFERAYVVGLDGNLPDDVRLAKQFQVQFEGILEYKSYMKMHMRGDTAKNSDKLAAMEHRMRGRLFSWLEHNLLQMYGAKILPYKWDLMWMTQSIYSSYMMLLISTESGLQPSKLGDHIVRQISILAQDFFNGNSTPLLDDEIMQPFSVNMDRQGAFISFEKREAAWKMLYSAIHSLNGDSDDFLKMADRISEECRKSKPDELIIKGMFRLLADKEELRQAAIELEDELLP
;
A
#
# COMPACT_ATOMS: atom_id res chain seq x y z
N MET A 1 -24.56 -4.27 -0.20
CA MET A 1 -23.58 -4.10 -1.30
C MET A 1 -23.13 -2.65 -1.33
N ASN A 2 -21.85 -2.38 -1.17
CA ASN A 2 -21.31 -1.02 -1.23
C ASN A 2 -21.39 -0.54 -2.69
N LYS A 3 -22.35 0.35 -3.01
CA LYS A 3 -22.60 0.85 -4.38
C LYS A 3 -21.36 1.47 -5.01
N ARG A 4 -20.54 2.18 -4.22
CA ARG A 4 -19.29 2.78 -4.70
C ARG A 4 -18.32 1.71 -5.19
N LYS A 5 -18.12 0.64 -4.40
CA LYS A 5 -17.26 -0.49 -4.77
C LYS A 5 -17.73 -1.17 -6.06
N ALA A 6 -19.03 -1.45 -6.18
CA ALA A 6 -19.60 -2.06 -7.38
C ALA A 6 -19.38 -1.20 -8.64
N ILE A 7 -19.48 0.13 -8.51
CA ILE A 7 -19.14 1.05 -9.61
C ILE A 7 -17.66 0.91 -10.01
N LEU A 8 -16.74 0.89 -9.05
CA LEU A 8 -15.29 0.77 -9.33
C LEU A 8 -14.98 -0.56 -10.05
N GLU A 9 -15.49 -1.67 -9.54
CA GLU A 9 -15.26 -3.01 -10.11
C GLU A 9 -15.79 -3.09 -11.56
N THR A 10 -17.02 -2.65 -11.79
CA THR A 10 -17.63 -2.64 -13.13
C THR A 10 -16.89 -1.72 -14.08
N ALA A 11 -16.44 -0.56 -13.60
CA ALA A 11 -15.67 0.37 -14.42
C ALA A 11 -14.31 -0.21 -14.82
N VAL A 12 -13.62 -0.92 -13.92
CA VAL A 12 -12.37 -1.64 -14.24
C VAL A 12 -12.58 -2.66 -15.34
N GLU A 13 -13.65 -3.45 -15.26
CA GLU A 13 -13.97 -4.46 -16.28
C GLU A 13 -14.21 -3.80 -17.64
N LEU A 14 -15.11 -2.81 -17.70
CA LEU A 14 -15.44 -2.12 -18.95
C LEU A 14 -14.24 -1.38 -19.54
N PHE A 15 -13.42 -0.73 -18.71
CA PHE A 15 -12.18 -0.10 -19.18
C PHE A 15 -11.15 -1.13 -19.68
N GLY A 16 -11.08 -2.31 -19.07
CA GLY A 16 -10.20 -3.39 -19.51
C GLY A 16 -10.62 -3.98 -20.86
N GLU A 17 -11.93 -4.13 -21.07
CA GLU A 17 -12.51 -4.71 -22.29
C GLU A 17 -12.55 -3.74 -23.47
N HIS A 18 -12.99 -2.49 -23.24
CA HIS A 18 -13.26 -1.52 -24.30
C HIS A 18 -12.21 -0.40 -24.38
N GLY A 19 -11.35 -0.28 -23.36
CA GLY A 19 -10.45 0.87 -23.20
C GLY A 19 -11.13 2.07 -22.54
N TYR A 20 -10.33 2.91 -21.87
CA TYR A 20 -10.84 4.08 -21.15
C TYR A 20 -11.52 5.09 -22.07
N ALA A 21 -10.98 5.34 -23.27
CA ALA A 21 -11.55 6.31 -24.21
C ALA A 21 -12.97 5.92 -24.69
N GLN A 22 -13.18 4.65 -25.04
CA GLN A 22 -14.44 4.15 -25.61
C GLN A 22 -15.51 3.84 -24.57
N THR A 23 -15.14 3.71 -23.30
CA THR A 23 -16.10 3.49 -22.21
C THR A 23 -16.71 4.81 -21.76
N SER A 24 -18.04 4.86 -21.69
CA SER A 24 -18.82 6.01 -21.24
C SER A 24 -19.40 5.80 -19.84
N MET A 25 -19.67 6.91 -19.14
CA MET A 25 -20.38 6.88 -17.85
C MET A 25 -21.78 6.26 -17.97
N GLN A 26 -22.42 6.35 -19.14
CA GLN A 26 -23.73 5.74 -19.37
C GLN A 26 -23.64 4.21 -19.40
N GLN A 27 -22.67 3.66 -20.14
CA GLN A 27 -22.44 2.21 -20.19
C GLN A 27 -22.16 1.62 -18.80
N ILE A 28 -21.38 2.31 -17.98
CA ILE A 28 -21.10 1.89 -16.60
C ILE A 28 -22.39 1.89 -15.76
N ALA A 29 -23.20 2.96 -15.85
CA ALA A 29 -24.45 3.07 -15.11
C ALA A 29 -25.46 1.98 -15.51
N ASP A 30 -25.59 1.72 -16.82
CA ASP A 30 -26.48 0.69 -17.37
C ASP A 30 -26.07 -0.71 -16.92
N SER A 31 -24.76 -1.00 -16.92
CA SER A 31 -24.21 -2.30 -16.51
C SER A 31 -24.58 -2.68 -15.07
N ILE A 32 -24.62 -1.70 -14.16
CA ILE A 32 -24.95 -1.92 -12.74
C ILE A 32 -26.39 -1.56 -12.37
N GLY A 33 -27.23 -1.23 -13.36
CA GLY A 33 -28.64 -0.92 -13.17
C GLY A 33 -28.92 0.35 -12.35
N ILE A 34 -28.07 1.38 -12.44
CA ILE A 34 -28.32 2.70 -11.82
C ILE A 34 -28.53 3.77 -12.87
N SER A 35 -29.14 4.89 -12.48
CA SER A 35 -29.24 6.05 -13.37
C SER A 35 -27.88 6.74 -13.53
N LYS A 36 -27.65 7.35 -14.69
CA LYS A 36 -26.46 8.19 -14.93
C LYS A 36 -26.32 9.30 -13.88
N GLY A 37 -27.43 9.91 -13.47
CA GLY A 37 -27.45 10.92 -12.39
C GLY A 37 -26.98 10.35 -11.05
N SER A 38 -27.38 9.12 -10.71
CA SER A 38 -26.88 8.43 -9.52
C SER A 38 -25.40 8.08 -9.62
N LEU A 39 -24.86 7.81 -10.81
CA LEU A 39 -23.42 7.60 -10.97
C LEU A 39 -22.64 8.91 -10.74
N TYR A 40 -23.15 10.03 -11.28
CA TYR A 40 -22.53 11.35 -11.10
C TYR A 40 -22.56 11.86 -9.65
N SER A 41 -23.49 11.39 -8.82
CA SER A 41 -23.44 11.69 -7.37
C SER A 41 -22.26 11.02 -6.65
N PHE A 42 -21.70 9.94 -7.21
CA PHE A 42 -20.48 9.31 -6.68
C PHE A 42 -19.21 9.84 -7.34
N PHE A 43 -19.23 10.06 -8.66
CA PHE A 43 -18.07 10.46 -9.43
C PHE A 43 -18.43 11.57 -10.41
N GLN A 44 -17.88 12.76 -10.19
CA GLN A 44 -18.23 13.97 -10.96
C GLN A 44 -17.81 13.87 -12.44
N SER A 45 -16.86 12.99 -12.77
CA SER A 45 -16.41 12.73 -14.13
C SER A 45 -15.85 11.31 -14.30
N LYS A 46 -15.66 10.89 -15.55
CA LYS A 46 -14.94 9.64 -15.88
C LYS A 46 -13.48 9.67 -15.39
N GLU A 47 -12.90 10.86 -15.36
CA GLU A 47 -11.57 11.12 -14.81
C GLU A 47 -11.53 10.92 -13.29
N ASP A 48 -12.50 11.46 -12.56
CA ASP A 48 -12.59 11.26 -11.10
C ASP A 48 -12.86 9.79 -10.75
N LEU A 49 -13.61 9.07 -11.60
CA LEU A 49 -13.82 7.64 -11.46
C LEU A 49 -12.52 6.85 -11.63
N ILE A 50 -11.73 7.12 -12.69
CA ILE A 50 -10.46 6.41 -12.88
C ILE A 50 -9.44 6.73 -11.78
N ILE A 51 -9.36 7.99 -11.31
CA ILE A 51 -8.53 8.37 -10.16
C ILE A 51 -8.98 7.62 -8.90
N SER A 52 -10.28 7.51 -8.67
CA SER A 52 -10.82 6.77 -7.53
C SER A 52 -10.52 5.28 -7.59
N ILE A 53 -10.52 4.69 -8.78
CA ILE A 53 -10.06 3.31 -9.00
C ILE A 53 -8.58 3.21 -8.62
N TYR A 54 -7.74 4.13 -9.11
CA TYR A 54 -6.32 4.16 -8.81
C TYR A 54 -6.03 4.21 -7.32
N GLU A 55 -6.64 5.16 -6.62
CA GLU A 55 -6.47 5.35 -5.20
C GLU A 55 -6.99 4.15 -4.40
N HIS A 56 -8.13 3.56 -4.80
CA HIS A 56 -8.70 2.41 -4.10
C HIS A 56 -7.80 1.17 -4.13
N TYR A 57 -7.36 0.73 -5.30
CA TYR A 57 -6.52 -0.48 -5.41
C TYR A 57 -5.13 -0.26 -4.84
N GLN A 58 -4.55 0.93 -5.03
CA GLN A 58 -3.26 1.24 -4.42
C GLN A 58 -3.37 1.25 -2.89
N GLN A 59 -4.43 1.87 -2.34
CA GLN A 59 -4.64 1.90 -0.89
C GLN A 59 -4.77 0.49 -0.33
N LEU A 60 -5.54 -0.39 -0.96
CA LEU A 60 -5.72 -1.77 -0.51
C LEU A 60 -4.39 -2.53 -0.45
N VAL A 61 -3.58 -2.44 -1.51
CA VAL A 61 -2.26 -3.11 -1.55
C VAL A 61 -1.29 -2.50 -0.54
N PHE A 62 -1.29 -1.16 -0.43
CA PHE A 62 -0.41 -0.44 0.49
C PHE A 62 -0.76 -0.73 1.95
N GLU A 63 -2.04 -0.79 2.32
CA GLU A 63 -2.50 -1.13 3.67
C GLU A 63 -2.11 -2.56 4.05
N ARG A 64 -2.28 -3.53 3.14
CA ARG A 64 -1.86 -4.92 3.38
C ARG A 64 -0.36 -5.03 3.61
N ALA A 65 0.44 -4.36 2.77
CA ALA A 65 1.89 -4.34 2.93
C ALA A 65 2.26 -3.66 4.25
N TYR A 66 1.63 -2.53 4.55
CA TYR A 66 1.89 -1.77 5.76
C TYR A 66 1.69 -2.57 7.05
N VAL A 67 0.62 -3.35 7.15
CA VAL A 67 0.36 -4.21 8.33
C VAL A 67 1.48 -5.22 8.58
N VAL A 68 2.17 -5.67 7.52
CA VAL A 68 3.41 -6.47 7.67
C VAL A 68 4.52 -5.65 8.30
N GLY A 69 4.65 -4.38 7.91
CA GLY A 69 5.64 -3.42 8.41
C GLY A 69 5.59 -3.18 9.92
N LEU A 70 4.49 -3.54 10.56
CA LEU A 70 4.23 -3.36 12.00
C LEU A 70 4.59 -4.57 12.85
N ASP A 71 4.94 -5.68 12.20
CA ASP A 71 5.30 -6.93 12.85
C ASP A 71 6.67 -6.81 13.54
N GLY A 72 6.67 -6.31 14.78
CA GLY A 72 7.87 -6.08 15.57
C GLY A 72 8.63 -7.37 15.95
N ASN A 73 8.04 -8.54 15.71
CA ASN A 73 8.67 -9.84 15.96
C ASN A 73 9.60 -10.26 14.81
N LEU A 74 9.54 -9.59 13.66
CA LEU A 74 10.37 -9.89 12.50
C LEU A 74 11.59 -8.96 12.44
N PRO A 75 12.78 -9.49 12.07
CA PRO A 75 13.91 -8.66 11.65
C PRO A 75 13.53 -7.67 10.55
N ASP A 76 14.14 -6.48 10.55
CA ASP A 76 13.76 -5.37 9.67
C ASP A 76 13.86 -5.72 8.17
N ASP A 77 14.88 -6.47 7.78
CA ASP A 77 15.09 -6.95 6.42
C ASP A 77 14.00 -7.93 5.98
N VAL A 78 13.68 -8.91 6.83
CA VAL A 78 12.60 -9.89 6.61
C VAL A 78 11.25 -9.18 6.51
N ARG A 79 11.03 -8.18 7.36
CA ARG A 79 9.81 -7.38 7.37
C ARG A 79 9.66 -6.59 6.08
N LEU A 80 10.72 -5.91 5.61
CA LEU A 80 10.71 -5.22 4.32
C LEU A 80 10.50 -6.17 3.14
N ALA A 81 11.12 -7.37 3.17
CA ALA A 81 10.96 -8.36 2.10
C ALA A 81 9.51 -8.82 1.98
N LYS A 82 8.85 -9.11 3.10
CA LYS A 82 7.42 -9.46 3.12
C LYS A 82 6.53 -8.30 2.69
N GLN A 83 6.87 -7.04 3.00
CA GLN A 83 6.13 -5.88 2.48
C GLN A 83 6.19 -5.80 0.95
N PHE A 84 7.36 -6.04 0.34
CA PHE A 84 7.47 -6.11 -1.13
C PHE A 84 6.74 -7.32 -1.70
N GLN A 85 6.79 -8.48 -1.03
CA GLN A 85 6.01 -9.66 -1.43
C GLN A 85 4.52 -9.32 -1.53
N VAL A 86 3.93 -8.72 -0.50
CA VAL A 86 2.50 -8.36 -0.50
C VAL A 86 2.17 -7.38 -1.62
N GLN A 87 3.06 -6.44 -1.91
CA GLN A 87 2.90 -5.54 -3.05
C GLN A 87 2.86 -6.31 -4.37
N PHE A 88 3.80 -7.23 -4.62
CA PHE A 88 3.81 -8.06 -5.83
C PHE A 88 2.62 -9.01 -5.95
N GLU A 89 2.13 -9.57 -4.84
CA GLU A 89 0.89 -10.34 -4.80
C GLU A 89 -0.30 -9.48 -5.23
N GLY A 90 -0.38 -8.24 -4.74
CA GLY A 90 -1.39 -7.27 -5.16
C GLY A 90 -1.34 -6.95 -6.66
N ILE A 91 -0.13 -6.83 -7.23
CA ILE A 91 0.04 -6.63 -8.69
C ILE A 91 -0.54 -7.81 -9.49
N LEU A 92 -0.33 -9.05 -9.03
CA LEU A 92 -0.84 -10.24 -9.69
C LEU A 92 -2.36 -10.38 -9.53
N GLU A 93 -2.88 -10.06 -8.35
CA GLU A 93 -4.30 -10.10 -8.04
C GLU A 93 -5.10 -9.11 -8.89
N TYR A 94 -4.57 -7.89 -9.08
CA TYR A 94 -5.21 -6.83 -9.85
C TYR A 94 -4.59 -6.64 -11.23
N LYS A 95 -4.01 -7.70 -11.80
CA LYS A 95 -3.27 -7.66 -13.07
C LYS A 95 -4.06 -7.07 -14.23
N SER A 96 -5.36 -7.34 -14.33
CA SER A 96 -6.22 -6.78 -15.39
C SER A 96 -6.36 -5.26 -15.28
N TYR A 97 -6.54 -4.75 -14.06
CA TYR A 97 -6.53 -3.32 -13.77
C TYR A 97 -5.16 -2.68 -14.05
N MET A 98 -4.06 -3.35 -13.67
CA MET A 98 -2.71 -2.87 -13.95
C MET A 98 -2.40 -2.82 -15.46
N LYS A 99 -2.89 -3.79 -16.24
CA LYS A 99 -2.79 -3.77 -17.70
C LYS A 99 -3.57 -2.61 -18.31
N MET A 100 -4.76 -2.32 -17.81
CA MET A 100 -5.55 -1.15 -18.23
C MET A 100 -4.78 0.15 -17.99
N HIS A 101 -4.14 0.30 -16.82
CA HIS A 101 -3.28 1.45 -16.52
C HIS A 101 -2.12 1.59 -17.51
N MET A 102 -1.40 0.49 -17.76
CA MET A 102 -0.19 0.50 -18.59
C MET A 102 -0.43 0.80 -20.08
N ARG A 103 -1.63 0.55 -20.61
CA ARG A 103 -1.94 0.84 -22.02
C ARG A 103 -1.94 2.35 -22.34
N GLY A 104 -1.91 3.23 -21.32
CA GLY A 104 -1.85 4.67 -21.52
C GLY A 104 -3.10 5.24 -22.20
N ASP A 105 -4.21 4.48 -22.21
CA ASP A 105 -5.51 4.88 -22.74
C ASP A 105 -6.26 5.82 -21.78
N THR A 106 -5.69 6.12 -20.61
CA THR A 106 -6.23 7.07 -19.63
C THR A 106 -6.21 8.51 -20.15
N ALA A 107 -6.77 9.45 -19.37
CA ALA A 107 -6.80 10.86 -19.74
C ALA A 107 -5.37 11.45 -19.89
N LYS A 108 -4.81 11.36 -21.09
CA LYS A 108 -3.53 11.98 -21.43
C LYS A 108 -3.58 13.48 -21.12
N ASN A 109 -2.51 14.02 -20.54
CA ASN A 109 -2.36 15.43 -20.15
C ASN A 109 -3.37 15.91 -19.09
N SER A 110 -3.79 15.02 -18.18
CA SER A 110 -4.60 15.39 -17.03
C SER A 110 -3.74 15.88 -15.86
N ASP A 111 -3.95 17.12 -15.44
CA ASP A 111 -3.33 17.66 -14.21
C ASP A 111 -3.74 16.87 -12.96
N LYS A 112 -4.97 16.33 -12.93
CA LYS A 112 -5.45 15.54 -11.80
C LYS A 112 -4.75 14.18 -11.72
N LEU A 113 -4.53 13.52 -12.86
CA LEU A 113 -3.78 12.27 -12.90
C LEU A 113 -2.30 12.51 -12.58
N ALA A 114 -1.69 13.57 -13.10
CA ALA A 114 -0.33 13.94 -12.74
C ALA A 114 -0.23 14.19 -11.22
N ALA A 115 -1.14 14.97 -10.64
CA ALA A 115 -1.17 15.21 -9.19
C ALA A 115 -1.35 13.92 -8.38
N MET A 116 -2.21 13.00 -8.85
CA MET A 116 -2.37 11.68 -8.24
C MET A 116 -1.06 10.89 -8.29
N GLU A 117 -0.40 10.77 -9.45
CA GLU A 117 0.89 10.09 -9.60
C GLU A 117 1.98 10.69 -8.71
N HIS A 118 2.02 12.02 -8.57
CA HIS A 118 2.89 12.71 -7.63
C HIS A 118 2.60 12.28 -6.18
N ARG A 119 1.32 12.28 -5.75
CA ARG A 119 0.92 11.79 -4.40
C ARG A 119 1.27 10.32 -4.19
N MET A 120 1.11 9.47 -5.20
CA MET A 120 1.47 8.04 -5.13
C MET A 120 2.97 7.86 -4.92
N ARG A 121 3.79 8.59 -5.66
CA ARG A 121 5.25 8.56 -5.55
C ARG A 121 5.73 9.05 -4.19
N GLY A 122 5.17 10.16 -3.70
CA GLY A 122 5.51 10.68 -2.37
C GLY A 122 5.24 9.67 -1.25
N ARG A 123 4.11 8.95 -1.30
CA ARG A 123 3.80 7.86 -0.35
C ARG A 123 4.81 6.73 -0.39
N LEU A 124 5.17 6.27 -1.59
CA LEU A 124 6.16 5.23 -1.77
C LEU A 124 7.52 5.64 -1.20
N PHE A 125 7.97 6.86 -1.49
CA PHE A 125 9.26 7.37 -1.01
C PHE A 125 9.28 7.51 0.51
N SER A 126 8.20 8.03 1.10
CA SER A 126 8.08 8.10 2.57
C SER A 126 8.17 6.72 3.22
N TRP A 127 7.45 5.75 2.65
CA TRP A 127 7.44 4.36 3.12
C TRP A 127 8.84 3.72 3.02
N LEU A 128 9.53 3.93 1.91
CA LEU A 128 10.86 3.36 1.71
C LEU A 128 11.91 4.03 2.59
N GLU A 129 11.85 5.36 2.75
CA GLU A 129 12.71 6.11 3.68
C GLU A 129 12.54 5.59 5.12
N HIS A 130 11.30 5.39 5.58
CA HIS A 130 11.01 4.82 6.88
C HIS A 130 11.67 3.44 7.05
N ASN A 131 11.50 2.52 6.09
CA ASN A 131 12.09 1.19 6.17
C ASN A 131 13.63 1.21 6.12
N LEU A 132 14.22 2.07 5.29
CA LEU A 132 15.68 2.26 5.26
C LEU A 132 16.22 2.78 6.60
N LEU A 133 15.50 3.70 7.23
CA LEU A 133 15.85 4.22 8.55
C LEU A 133 15.71 3.15 9.65
N GLN A 134 14.72 2.25 9.58
CA GLN A 134 14.64 1.12 10.50
C GLN A 134 15.85 0.19 10.35
N MET A 135 16.16 -0.22 9.11
CA MET A 135 17.23 -1.19 8.84
C MET A 135 18.63 -0.67 9.16
N TYR A 136 18.88 0.62 8.92
CA TYR A 136 20.23 1.17 8.97
C TYR A 136 20.39 2.32 9.97
N GLY A 137 19.32 2.93 10.46
CA GLY A 137 19.37 4.15 11.26
C GLY A 137 19.83 5.36 10.45
N ALA A 138 20.20 6.43 11.16
CA ALA A 138 20.54 7.72 10.56
C ALA A 138 21.74 7.70 9.58
N LYS A 139 22.60 6.66 9.63
CA LYS A 139 23.75 6.53 8.72
C LYS A 139 23.34 6.41 7.24
N ILE A 140 22.09 6.05 6.94
CA ILE A 140 21.60 5.92 5.56
C ILE A 140 21.27 7.27 4.92
N LEU A 141 21.03 8.31 5.73
CA LEU A 141 20.51 9.61 5.28
C LEU A 141 21.31 10.24 4.13
N PRO A 142 22.65 10.20 4.11
CA PRO A 142 23.42 10.77 3.00
C PRO A 142 23.20 10.07 1.65
N TYR A 143 22.66 8.85 1.65
CA TYR A 143 22.53 7.99 0.45
C TYR A 143 21.07 7.65 0.14
N LYS A 144 20.13 8.19 0.93
CA LYS A 144 18.72 7.76 0.90
C LYS A 144 18.10 7.93 -0.48
N TRP A 145 18.41 9.03 -1.17
CA TRP A 145 17.78 9.35 -2.45
C TRP A 145 18.19 8.37 -3.55
N ASP A 146 19.49 8.13 -3.71
CA ASP A 146 20.01 7.12 -4.64
C ASP A 146 19.42 5.74 -4.35
N LEU A 147 19.44 5.31 -3.08
CA LEU A 147 18.91 4.01 -2.70
C LEU A 147 17.41 3.89 -2.96
N MET A 148 16.62 4.90 -2.64
CA MET A 148 15.19 4.92 -2.88
C MET A 148 14.86 4.90 -4.38
N TRP A 149 15.60 5.68 -5.17
CA TRP A 149 15.43 5.75 -6.61
C TRP A 149 15.79 4.44 -7.32
N MET A 150 16.94 3.86 -6.97
CA MET A 150 17.41 2.58 -7.51
C MET A 150 16.44 1.44 -7.13
N THR A 151 16.01 1.40 -5.87
CA THR A 151 15.02 0.41 -5.40
C THR A 151 13.73 0.50 -6.20
N GLN A 152 13.22 1.72 -6.41
CA GLN A 152 12.00 1.92 -7.19
C GLN A 152 12.18 1.52 -8.66
N SER A 153 13.36 1.73 -9.22
CA SER A 153 13.69 1.30 -10.59
C SER A 153 13.69 -0.23 -10.72
N ILE A 154 14.27 -0.93 -9.75
CA ILE A 154 14.25 -2.40 -9.70
C ILE A 154 12.81 -2.92 -9.51
N TYR A 155 12.06 -2.37 -8.55
CA TYR A 155 10.68 -2.75 -8.27
C TYR A 155 9.77 -2.57 -9.49
N SER A 156 9.79 -1.38 -10.10
CA SER A 156 8.96 -1.06 -11.27
C SER A 156 9.28 -1.95 -12.49
N SER A 157 10.54 -2.33 -12.68
CA SER A 157 10.95 -3.25 -13.75
C SER A 157 10.34 -4.64 -13.56
N TYR A 158 10.40 -5.20 -12.36
CA TYR A 158 9.78 -6.50 -12.06
C TYR A 158 8.25 -6.43 -12.11
N MET A 159 7.67 -5.34 -11.60
CA MET A 159 6.24 -5.08 -11.69
C MET A 159 5.77 -5.09 -13.16
N MET A 160 6.46 -4.36 -14.04
CA MET A 160 6.15 -4.32 -15.47
C MET A 160 6.20 -5.73 -16.10
N LEU A 161 7.23 -6.52 -15.74
CA LEU A 161 7.40 -7.88 -16.22
C LEU A 161 6.23 -8.80 -15.76
N LEU A 162 5.85 -8.73 -14.48
CA LEU A 162 4.72 -9.49 -13.92
C LEU A 162 3.39 -9.16 -14.60
N ILE A 163 3.17 -7.88 -14.93
CA ILE A 163 1.94 -7.42 -15.59
C ILE A 163 1.93 -7.89 -17.06
N SER A 164 3.06 -7.80 -17.74
CA SER A 164 3.14 -8.00 -19.19
C SER A 164 3.29 -9.46 -19.61
N THR A 165 3.73 -10.35 -18.71
CA THR A 165 4.08 -11.74 -19.05
C THR A 165 3.51 -12.75 -18.06
N GLU A 166 3.52 -14.03 -18.43
CA GLU A 166 3.33 -15.15 -17.49
C GLU A 166 4.72 -15.67 -17.07
N SER A 167 5.44 -14.85 -16.30
CA SER A 167 6.85 -15.11 -15.98
C SER A 167 7.09 -16.26 -15.00
N GLY A 168 6.06 -16.72 -14.28
CA GLY A 168 6.20 -17.71 -13.21
C GLY A 168 7.01 -17.22 -11.98
N LEU A 169 7.32 -15.92 -11.92
CA LEU A 169 8.05 -15.32 -10.80
C LEU A 169 7.21 -15.34 -9.52
N GLN A 170 7.84 -15.77 -8.43
CA GLN A 170 7.20 -15.86 -7.12
C GLN A 170 7.35 -14.51 -6.38
N PRO A 171 6.25 -13.89 -5.92
CA PRO A 171 6.29 -12.64 -5.17
C PRO A 171 7.25 -12.64 -3.96
N SER A 172 7.30 -13.74 -3.21
CA SER A 172 8.21 -13.89 -2.06
C SER A 172 9.67 -13.76 -2.46
N LYS A 173 10.09 -14.50 -3.50
CA LYS A 173 11.46 -14.43 -4.03
C LYS A 173 11.83 -13.05 -4.55
N LEU A 174 10.86 -12.31 -5.11
CA LEU A 174 11.09 -10.93 -5.55
C LEU A 174 11.28 -9.98 -4.36
N GLY A 175 10.49 -10.15 -3.30
CA GLY A 175 10.66 -9.42 -2.05
C GLY A 175 12.05 -9.61 -1.46
N ASP A 176 12.47 -10.87 -1.29
CA ASP A 176 13.82 -11.22 -0.80
C ASP A 176 14.91 -10.63 -1.71
N HIS A 177 14.72 -10.72 -3.02
CA HIS A 177 15.67 -10.22 -3.99
C HIS A 177 15.86 -8.71 -3.89
N ILE A 178 14.78 -7.93 -3.79
CA ILE A 178 14.86 -6.47 -3.67
C ILE A 178 15.61 -6.07 -2.41
N VAL A 179 15.27 -6.64 -1.26
CA VAL A 179 15.94 -6.32 0.02
C VAL A 179 17.41 -6.69 -0.01
N ARG A 180 17.76 -7.82 -0.66
CA ARG A 180 19.15 -8.18 -0.90
C ARG A 180 19.88 -7.12 -1.74
N GLN A 181 19.27 -6.59 -2.80
CA GLN A 181 19.89 -5.53 -3.62
C GLN A 181 20.07 -4.24 -2.82
N ILE A 182 19.06 -3.83 -2.05
CA ILE A 182 19.14 -2.68 -1.15
C ILE A 182 20.35 -2.83 -0.22
N SER A 183 20.49 -4.00 0.41
CA SER A 183 21.57 -4.28 1.35
C SER A 183 22.96 -4.22 0.70
N ILE A 184 23.10 -4.75 -0.52
CA ILE A 184 24.36 -4.68 -1.26
C ILE A 184 24.70 -3.22 -1.59
N LEU A 185 23.74 -2.47 -2.13
CA LEU A 185 23.95 -1.07 -2.50
C LEU A 185 24.28 -0.20 -1.29
N ALA A 186 23.54 -0.37 -0.18
CA ALA A 186 23.80 0.37 1.05
C ALA A 186 25.21 0.08 1.60
N GLN A 187 25.65 -1.18 1.60
CA GLN A 187 27.00 -1.54 2.02
C GLN A 187 28.08 -0.96 1.09
N ASP A 188 27.82 -0.90 -0.21
CA ASP A 188 28.74 -0.30 -1.16
C ASP A 188 28.94 1.21 -0.90
N PHE A 189 27.86 1.94 -0.59
CA PHE A 189 27.93 3.32 -0.12
C PHE A 189 28.67 3.45 1.22
N PHE A 190 28.38 2.59 2.20
CA PHE A 190 29.03 2.63 3.52
C PHE A 190 30.54 2.37 3.45
N ASN A 191 30.97 1.53 2.51
CA ASN A 191 32.39 1.26 2.28
C ASN A 191 33.09 2.37 1.49
N GLY A 192 32.35 3.39 1.01
CA GLY A 192 32.89 4.50 0.23
C GLY A 192 33.22 4.14 -1.23
N ASN A 193 32.70 3.02 -1.73
CA ASN A 193 32.89 2.61 -3.12
C ASN A 193 31.99 3.39 -4.08
N SER A 194 30.84 3.85 -3.59
CA SER A 194 29.87 4.66 -4.32
C SER A 194 29.68 6.04 -3.68
N THR A 195 29.43 7.05 -4.50
CA THR A 195 29.12 8.43 -4.08
C THR A 195 27.68 8.78 -4.43
N PRO A 196 26.89 9.36 -3.51
CA PRO A 196 25.51 9.73 -3.79
C PRO A 196 25.46 10.76 -4.93
N LEU A 197 24.54 10.57 -5.87
CA LEU A 197 24.32 11.46 -7.02
C LEU A 197 23.06 12.30 -6.86
N LEU A 198 22.13 11.88 -5.99
CA LEU A 198 20.86 12.54 -5.76
C LEU A 198 20.85 13.26 -4.41
N ASP A 199 20.41 14.51 -4.41
CA ASP A 199 20.24 15.33 -3.21
C ASP A 199 18.81 15.88 -3.09
N ASP A 200 18.55 16.64 -2.03
CA ASP A 200 17.23 17.23 -1.78
C ASP A 200 16.81 18.23 -2.86
N GLU A 201 17.75 18.90 -3.52
CA GLU A 201 17.46 19.89 -4.58
C GLU A 201 17.00 19.19 -5.86
N ILE A 202 17.75 18.17 -6.30
CA ILE A 202 17.40 17.33 -7.46
C ILE A 202 16.07 16.60 -7.21
N MET A 203 15.87 16.13 -5.98
CA MET A 203 14.69 15.36 -5.61
C MET A 203 13.50 16.23 -5.23
N GLN A 204 13.65 17.55 -5.17
CA GLN A 204 12.59 18.50 -4.80
C GLN A 204 11.29 18.27 -5.59
N PRO A 205 11.29 18.15 -6.94
CA PRO A 205 10.05 17.97 -7.72
C PRO A 205 9.33 16.66 -7.40
N PHE A 206 10.04 15.69 -6.84
CA PHE A 206 9.52 14.39 -6.43
C PHE A 206 9.19 14.33 -4.93
N SER A 207 9.57 15.36 -4.16
CA SER A 207 9.35 15.49 -2.72
C SER A 207 8.28 16.54 -2.34
N VAL A 208 7.92 17.46 -3.24
CA VAL A 208 6.96 18.53 -2.94
C VAL A 208 5.54 18.01 -2.68
N ASN A 209 5.03 18.37 -1.50
CA ASN A 209 3.69 18.10 -0.98
C ASN A 209 3.30 16.63 -1.09
N MET A 210 4.07 15.78 -0.38
CA MET A 210 3.46 14.65 0.34
C MET A 210 2.15 15.18 0.93
N ASP A 211 1.01 14.76 0.40
CA ASP A 211 -0.29 15.08 0.95
C ASP A 211 -0.36 14.38 2.31
N ARG A 212 0.24 15.04 3.31
CA ARG A 212 0.35 14.56 4.68
C ARG A 212 -1.05 14.35 5.25
N GLN A 213 -2.08 15.00 4.70
CA GLN A 213 -3.37 15.15 5.37
C GLN A 213 -4.27 13.90 5.33
N GLY A 214 -4.06 12.96 4.40
CA GLY A 214 -4.95 11.80 4.25
C GLY A 214 -4.29 10.48 4.62
N ALA A 215 -3.59 9.89 3.66
CA ALA A 215 -3.04 8.54 3.80
C ALA A 215 -1.85 8.46 4.76
N PHE A 216 -0.98 9.49 4.80
CA PHE A 216 0.17 9.51 5.72
C PHE A 216 -0.25 9.76 7.17
N ILE A 217 -1.22 10.66 7.42
CA ILE A 217 -1.84 10.76 8.76
C ILE A 217 -2.57 9.47 9.14
N SER A 218 -3.27 8.80 8.21
CA SER A 218 -3.86 7.48 8.52
C SER A 218 -2.80 6.40 8.78
N PHE A 219 -1.61 6.54 8.19
CA PHE A 219 -0.45 5.67 8.42
C PHE A 219 0.13 5.91 9.82
N GLU A 220 0.43 7.16 10.20
CA GLU A 220 0.96 7.46 11.54
C GLU A 220 -0.04 7.06 12.63
N LYS A 221 -1.34 7.29 12.40
CA LYS A 221 -2.40 6.89 13.32
C LYS A 221 -2.51 5.38 13.46
N ARG A 222 -2.52 4.63 12.34
CA ARG A 222 -2.50 3.15 12.40
C ARG A 222 -1.22 2.60 13.01
N GLU A 223 -0.08 3.23 12.77
CA GLU A 223 1.20 2.84 13.36
C GLU A 223 1.14 2.98 14.86
N ALA A 224 0.66 4.14 15.30
CA ALA A 224 0.48 4.46 16.70
C ALA A 224 -0.51 3.50 17.34
N ALA A 225 -1.64 3.19 16.70
CA ALA A 225 -2.65 2.27 17.20
C ALA A 225 -2.11 0.84 17.35
N TRP A 226 -1.39 0.32 16.34
CA TRP A 226 -0.74 -1.00 16.43
C TRP A 226 0.33 -1.04 17.50
N LYS A 227 1.22 -0.02 17.55
CA LYS A 227 2.24 0.09 18.60
C LYS A 227 1.62 0.17 19.99
N MET A 228 0.50 0.88 20.12
CA MET A 228 -0.24 1.00 21.37
C MET A 228 -0.83 -0.34 21.78
N LEU A 229 -1.44 -1.09 20.85
CA LEU A 229 -1.98 -2.42 21.13
C LEU A 229 -0.87 -3.40 21.53
N TYR A 230 0.21 -3.50 20.75
CA TYR A 230 1.32 -4.39 21.07
C TYR A 230 1.97 -4.00 22.41
N SER A 231 2.19 -2.71 22.67
CA SER A 231 2.72 -2.23 23.94
C SER A 231 1.80 -2.59 25.12
N ALA A 232 0.49 -2.40 24.96
CA ALA A 232 -0.51 -2.78 25.96
C ALA A 232 -0.46 -4.28 26.27
N ILE A 233 -0.43 -5.13 25.23
CA ILE A 233 -0.30 -6.59 25.38
C ILE A 233 0.99 -6.98 26.11
N HIS A 234 2.12 -6.36 25.79
CA HIS A 234 3.41 -6.65 26.45
C HIS A 234 3.45 -6.21 27.92
N SER A 235 2.60 -5.25 28.32
CA SER A 235 2.50 -4.77 29.70
C SER A 235 1.57 -5.59 30.60
N LEU A 236 0.89 -6.61 30.06
CA LEU A 236 0.03 -7.49 30.84
C LEU A 236 0.83 -8.40 31.78
N ASN A 237 0.41 -8.45 33.04
CA ASN A 237 0.92 -9.41 34.01
C ASN A 237 0.21 -10.78 33.82
N GLY A 238 0.67 -11.57 32.84
CA GLY A 238 0.12 -12.90 32.48
C GLY A 238 -0.82 -12.90 31.27
N ASP A 239 -0.92 -14.05 30.58
CA ASP A 239 -1.70 -14.30 29.34
C ASP A 239 -1.34 -13.44 28.10
N SER A 240 -0.19 -12.77 28.08
CA SER A 240 0.24 -11.96 26.93
C SER A 240 0.40 -12.78 25.64
N ASP A 241 0.78 -14.05 25.73
CA ASP A 241 1.03 -14.92 24.57
C ASP A 241 -0.24 -15.18 23.74
N ASP A 242 -1.40 -15.36 24.38
CA ASP A 242 -2.66 -15.60 23.67
C ASP A 242 -3.20 -14.32 23.01
N PHE A 243 -3.04 -13.16 23.66
CA PHE A 243 -3.38 -11.87 23.05
C PHE A 243 -2.41 -11.49 21.92
N LEU A 244 -1.12 -11.83 22.02
CA LEU A 244 -0.17 -11.68 20.91
C LEU A 244 -0.59 -12.53 19.72
N LYS A 245 -0.96 -13.81 19.93
CA LYS A 245 -1.49 -14.66 18.85
C LYS A 245 -2.75 -14.07 18.21
N MET A 246 -3.63 -13.45 18.99
CA MET A 246 -4.81 -12.76 18.44
C MET A 246 -4.42 -11.55 17.61
N ALA A 247 -3.51 -10.70 18.10
CA ALA A 247 -3.01 -9.53 17.37
C ALA A 247 -2.30 -9.95 16.07
N ASP A 248 -1.46 -10.97 16.13
CA ASP A 248 -0.79 -11.54 14.96
C ASP A 248 -1.79 -12.13 13.98
N ARG A 249 -2.86 -12.77 14.47
CA ARG A 249 -3.91 -13.30 13.61
C ARG A 249 -4.73 -12.20 12.94
N ILE A 250 -5.04 -11.10 13.63
CA ILE A 250 -5.63 -9.90 13.01
C ILE A 250 -4.70 -9.38 11.92
N SER A 251 -3.40 -9.25 12.23
CA SER A 251 -2.38 -8.82 11.27
C SER A 251 -2.35 -9.74 10.03
N GLU A 252 -2.40 -11.07 10.22
CA GLU A 252 -2.48 -12.05 9.14
C GLU A 252 -3.74 -11.91 8.28
N GLU A 253 -4.92 -11.78 8.89
CA GLU A 253 -6.17 -11.58 8.15
C GLU A 253 -6.14 -10.28 7.35
N CYS A 254 -5.65 -9.18 7.94
CA CYS A 254 -5.49 -7.90 7.26
C CYS A 254 -4.51 -7.94 6.08
N ARG A 255 -3.57 -8.90 6.05
CA ARG A 255 -2.63 -9.09 4.92
C ARG A 255 -3.28 -9.83 3.74
N LYS A 256 -4.47 -10.41 3.90
CA LYS A 256 -5.14 -11.17 2.83
C LYS A 256 -5.78 -10.25 1.80
N SER A 257 -5.97 -10.79 0.60
CA SER A 257 -6.71 -10.19 -0.50
C SER A 257 -8.19 -9.96 -0.19
N LYS A 258 -8.77 -10.91 0.55
CA LYS A 258 -10.16 -10.89 1.01
C LYS A 258 -10.15 -11.17 2.52
N PRO A 259 -9.89 -10.16 3.36
CA PRO A 259 -9.92 -10.32 4.80
C PRO A 259 -11.31 -10.75 5.26
N ASP A 260 -11.39 -11.67 6.21
CA ASP A 260 -12.66 -12.00 6.85
C ASP A 260 -12.94 -10.98 7.97
N GLU A 261 -13.73 -9.96 7.64
CA GLU A 261 -14.11 -8.91 8.59
C GLU A 261 -14.82 -9.44 9.84
N LEU A 262 -15.52 -10.58 9.76
CA LEU A 262 -16.19 -11.17 10.92
C LEU A 262 -15.17 -11.77 11.89
N ILE A 263 -14.11 -12.40 11.36
CA ILE A 263 -13.00 -12.90 12.18
C ILE A 263 -12.28 -11.74 12.85
N ILE A 264 -11.95 -10.68 12.09
CA ILE A 264 -11.25 -9.50 12.63
C ILE A 264 -12.08 -8.82 13.73
N LYS A 265 -13.37 -8.54 13.48
CA LYS A 265 -14.30 -7.97 14.49
C LYS A 265 -14.45 -8.87 15.71
N GLY A 266 -14.48 -10.19 15.49
CA GLY A 266 -14.51 -11.18 16.57
C GLY A 266 -13.29 -11.09 17.47
N MET A 267 -12.09 -10.97 16.90
CA MET A 267 -10.85 -10.84 17.65
C MET A 267 -10.73 -9.50 18.36
N PHE A 268 -11.17 -8.40 17.75
CA PHE A 268 -11.22 -7.09 18.43
C PHE A 268 -12.16 -7.10 19.63
N ARG A 269 -13.30 -7.77 19.55
CA ARG A 269 -14.17 -7.96 20.73
C ARG A 269 -13.47 -8.70 21.87
N LEU A 270 -12.76 -9.79 21.56
CA LEU A 270 -12.01 -10.55 22.56
C LEU A 270 -10.88 -9.73 23.19
N LEU A 271 -10.18 -8.92 22.40
CA LEU A 271 -9.19 -7.97 22.90
C LEU A 271 -9.84 -6.88 23.78
N ALA A 272 -11.00 -6.37 23.37
CA ALA A 272 -11.71 -5.30 24.07
C ALA A 272 -12.38 -5.74 25.40
N ASP A 273 -12.61 -7.04 25.58
CA ASP A 273 -13.10 -7.62 26.83
C ASP A 273 -12.07 -7.47 27.97
N LYS A 274 -10.76 -7.42 27.64
CA LYS A 274 -9.68 -7.16 28.59
C LYS A 274 -9.54 -5.65 28.82
N GLU A 275 -9.80 -5.21 30.06
CA GLU A 275 -9.86 -3.79 30.41
C GLU A 275 -8.58 -3.02 30.05
N GLU A 276 -7.42 -3.64 30.25
CA GLU A 276 -6.11 -3.06 29.95
C GLU A 276 -5.84 -2.91 28.44
N LEU A 277 -6.52 -3.68 27.59
CA LEU A 277 -6.36 -3.65 26.13
C LEU A 277 -7.46 -2.86 25.42
N ARG A 278 -8.61 -2.64 26.10
CA ARG A 278 -9.84 -2.12 25.49
C ARG A 278 -9.64 -0.88 24.64
N GLN A 279 -8.96 0.12 25.17
CA GLN A 279 -8.77 1.38 24.46
C GLN A 279 -7.95 1.18 23.19
N ALA A 280 -6.81 0.48 23.29
CA ALA A 280 -5.95 0.22 22.14
C ALA A 280 -6.62 -0.69 21.09
N ALA A 281 -7.46 -1.63 21.52
CA ALA A 281 -8.22 -2.49 20.64
C ALA A 281 -9.27 -1.71 19.84
N ILE A 282 -10.03 -0.82 20.49
CA ILE A 282 -11.05 0.02 19.81
C ILE A 282 -10.38 1.00 18.85
N GLU A 283 -9.32 1.69 19.28
CA GLU A 283 -8.59 2.63 18.42
C GLU A 283 -8.02 1.95 17.18
N LEU A 284 -7.49 0.73 17.33
CA LEU A 284 -7.00 -0.01 16.19
C LEU A 284 -8.13 -0.55 15.30
N GLU A 285 -9.24 -1.01 15.89
CA GLU A 285 -10.42 -1.46 15.14
C GLU A 285 -10.96 -0.34 14.25
N ASP A 286 -11.14 0.86 14.80
CA ASP A 286 -11.64 2.04 14.07
C ASP A 286 -10.72 2.43 12.89
N GLU A 287 -9.41 2.25 13.06
CA GLU A 287 -8.42 2.58 12.03
C GLU A 287 -8.26 1.45 10.98
N LEU A 288 -8.63 0.20 11.29
CA LEU A 288 -8.56 -0.93 10.36
C LEU A 288 -9.88 -1.24 9.64
N LEU A 289 -11.02 -0.95 10.27
CA LEU A 289 -12.36 -1.31 9.81
C LEU A 289 -13.28 -0.07 9.83
N PRO A 290 -13.31 0.73 8.75
CA PRO A 290 -14.23 1.87 8.65
C PRO A 290 -15.71 1.48 8.50
#